data_AF-A0AAW1MT06-F1
#
_entry.id   AF-A0AAW1MT06-F1
#
_cell.length_a   1.000
_cell.length_b   1.000
_cell.length_c   1.000
_cell.angle_alpha   90.00
_cell.angle_beta   90.00
_cell.angle_gamma   90.00
#
_symmetry.space_group_name_H-M   'P 1'
#
loop_
_entity.id
_entity.type
_entity.pdbx_description
1 polymer ?
#
loop_
_entity_poly.entity_id
_entity_poly.type
_entity_poly.pdbx_seq_one_letter_code
_entity_poly.pdbx_strand_id
1 'polypeptide(L)'
;MPFRKWELFELPSLRKTKTDVWPIKTSTNLEKPRYVIVTFQTARKDSLTADASKFDHASLTNLKLHLNADSFPYDNMNLQINENKYAAAYRMYASFQSSYYNVNNQPLLSYEKFKECALYVIDCANQKEAVKSSIVDVKLMLYLSDCWSLLVVLLKISPLTVSLYMITLLSTHRCRAL
;
A
#
# COMPACT_ATOMS: atom_id res chain seq x y z
N MET A 1 -21.01 -17.00 3.68
CA MET A 1 -20.22 -15.75 3.64
C MET A 1 -18.82 -16.10 3.13
N PRO A 2 -18.28 -15.44 2.09
CA PRO A 2 -16.95 -15.78 1.57
C PRO A 2 -15.85 -15.29 2.52
N PHE A 3 -14.84 -16.14 2.75
CA PHE A 3 -13.66 -15.89 3.58
C PHE A 3 -12.79 -14.77 3.01
N ARG A 4 -12.24 -13.94 3.90
CA ARG A 4 -11.51 -12.72 3.55
C ARG A 4 -10.18 -12.72 4.27
N LYS A 5 -9.07 -12.79 3.51
CA LYS A 5 -7.71 -12.97 4.04
C LYS A 5 -6.88 -11.72 3.73
N TRP A 6 -6.18 -11.20 4.73
CA TRP A 6 -5.16 -10.18 4.60
C TRP A 6 -3.81 -10.73 5.07
N GLU A 7 -2.73 -10.17 4.51
CA GLU A 7 -1.35 -10.56 4.79
C GLU A 7 -0.47 -9.32 4.89
N LEU A 8 0.22 -9.17 6.01
CA LEU A 8 1.16 -8.07 6.23
C LEU A 8 2.56 -8.51 5.84
N PHE A 9 3.24 -7.67 5.06
CA PHE A 9 4.66 -7.82 4.77
C PHE A 9 5.40 -6.56 5.19
N GLU A 10 6.56 -6.75 5.79
CA GLU A 10 7.41 -5.66 6.23
C GLU A 10 8.78 -5.79 5.57
N LEU A 11 9.24 -4.69 4.98
CA LEU A 11 10.60 -4.56 4.50
C LEU A 11 11.38 -3.74 5.55
N PRO A 12 12.35 -4.34 6.25
CA PRO A 12 13.03 -3.69 7.38
C PRO A 12 13.79 -2.43 6.97
N SER A 13 14.31 -2.40 5.74
CA SER A 13 15.08 -1.28 5.20
C SER A 13 15.02 -1.25 3.69
N LEU A 14 14.84 -0.06 3.13
CA LEU A 14 14.96 0.18 1.69
C LEU A 14 16.44 0.27 1.31
N ARG A 15 16.76 -0.13 0.06
CA ARG A 15 18.12 0.05 -0.47
C ARG A 15 18.40 1.54 -0.66
N LYS A 16 19.67 1.95 -0.50
CA LYS A 16 20.18 3.33 -0.73
C LYS A 16 20.26 3.70 -2.22
N THR A 17 19.28 3.27 -3.00
CA THR A 17 19.18 3.50 -4.44
C THR A 17 17.90 4.27 -4.74
N LYS A 18 17.90 5.07 -5.81
CA LYS A 18 16.71 5.83 -6.25
C LYS A 18 15.54 4.91 -6.62
N THR A 19 15.85 3.66 -6.97
CA THR A 19 14.89 2.62 -7.31
C THR A 19 15.13 1.40 -6.46
N ASP A 20 14.08 0.85 -5.87
CA ASP A 20 14.15 -0.43 -5.17
C ASP A 20 13.05 -1.36 -5.67
N VAL A 21 13.38 -2.65 -5.78
CA VAL A 21 12.46 -3.70 -6.21
C VAL A 21 12.41 -4.73 -5.11
N TRP A 22 11.25 -4.84 -4.49
CA TRP A 22 10.99 -5.78 -3.42
C TRP A 22 10.10 -6.93 -3.90
N PRO A 23 10.64 -8.16 -4.05
CA PRO A 23 9.82 -9.34 -4.23
C PRO A 23 9.11 -9.66 -2.90
N ILE A 24 7.78 -9.57 -2.89
CA ILE A 24 7.04 -9.73 -1.65
C ILE A 24 6.71 -11.20 -1.42
N LYS A 25 6.06 -11.82 -2.41
CA LYS A 25 5.67 -13.23 -2.37
C LYS A 25 5.33 -13.76 -3.74
N THR A 26 5.20 -15.07 -3.79
CA THR A 26 4.60 -15.81 -4.89
C THR A 26 3.25 -16.33 -4.42
N SER A 27 2.17 -16.01 -5.15
CA SER A 27 0.78 -16.40 -4.83
C SER A 27 0.21 -17.30 -5.90
N THR A 28 -0.89 -18.00 -5.63
CA THR A 28 -1.65 -18.65 -6.71
C THR A 28 -2.55 -17.64 -7.42
N ASN A 29 -3.03 -17.97 -8.62
CA ASN A 29 -3.98 -17.11 -9.35
C ASN A 29 -5.29 -16.88 -8.57
N LEU A 30 -5.75 -17.90 -7.82
CA LEU A 30 -6.91 -17.79 -6.93
C LEU A 30 -6.65 -16.82 -5.76
N GLU A 31 -5.42 -16.75 -5.29
CA GLU A 31 -5.02 -15.98 -4.12
C GLU A 31 -4.39 -14.62 -4.44
N LYS A 32 -4.40 -14.22 -5.70
CA LYS A 32 -3.78 -12.97 -6.16
C LYS A 32 -4.42 -11.73 -5.52
N PRO A 33 -3.64 -10.66 -5.25
CA PRO A 33 -4.15 -9.45 -4.64
C PRO A 33 -5.00 -8.64 -5.63
N ARG A 34 -6.15 -8.15 -5.17
CA ARG A 34 -6.96 -7.15 -5.89
C ARG A 34 -6.58 -5.72 -5.54
N TYR A 35 -6.18 -5.51 -4.29
CA TYR A 35 -5.71 -4.23 -3.76
C TYR A 35 -4.43 -4.44 -2.98
N VAL A 36 -3.53 -3.48 -3.09
CA VAL A 36 -2.30 -3.39 -2.30
C VAL A 36 -2.25 -2.00 -1.68
N ILE A 37 -1.99 -1.94 -0.38
CA ILE A 37 -1.82 -0.69 0.35
C ILE A 37 -0.38 -0.63 0.82
N VAL A 38 0.28 0.46 0.47
CA VAL A 38 1.68 0.71 0.79
C VAL A 38 1.75 1.91 1.70
N THR A 39 2.42 1.74 2.83
CA THR A 39 2.66 2.81 3.80
C THR A 39 4.11 2.80 4.24
N PHE A 40 4.59 3.96 4.68
CA PHE A 40 5.97 4.13 5.13
C PHE A 40 5.99 4.60 6.57
N GLN A 41 7.03 4.22 7.31
CA GLN A 41 7.17 4.59 8.71
C GLN A 41 8.64 4.76 9.11
N THR A 42 9.02 5.98 9.43
CA THR A 42 10.40 6.35 9.76
C THR A 42 10.60 6.38 11.27
N ALA A 43 11.59 5.63 11.77
CA ALA A 43 12.07 5.73 13.16
C ALA A 43 11.01 5.54 14.26
N ARG A 44 9.89 4.85 13.98
CA ARG A 44 8.87 4.50 14.99
C ARG A 44 8.86 3.03 15.37
N LYS A 45 9.60 2.19 14.64
CA LYS A 45 9.77 0.79 14.98
C LYS A 45 10.58 0.68 16.29
N ASP A 46 10.08 -0.09 17.24
CA ASP A 46 10.69 -0.40 18.54
C ASP A 46 10.84 0.79 19.51
N SER A 47 10.19 1.92 19.22
CA SER A 47 10.11 3.06 20.14
C SER A 47 8.82 2.98 20.96
N LEU A 48 8.95 2.87 22.29
CA LEU A 48 7.81 2.79 23.21
C LEU A 48 7.01 4.10 23.31
N THR A 49 7.63 5.23 22.94
CA THR A 49 7.03 6.57 23.04
C THR A 49 6.51 7.08 21.70
N ALA A 50 6.88 6.44 20.59
CA ALA A 50 6.46 6.86 19.26
C ALA A 50 5.13 6.21 18.87
N ASP A 51 4.24 7.01 18.29
CA ASP A 51 2.95 6.55 17.81
C ASP A 51 3.09 5.70 16.54
N ALA A 52 2.93 4.39 16.70
CA ALA A 52 3.03 3.43 15.60
C ALA A 52 1.92 3.58 14.55
N SER A 53 0.84 4.32 14.83
CA SER A 53 -0.26 4.56 13.89
C SER A 53 0.05 5.62 12.82
N LYS A 54 1.15 6.37 12.97
CA LYS A 54 1.52 7.46 12.06
C LYS A 54 2.35 6.94 10.89
N PHE A 55 1.88 7.26 9.69
CA PHE A 55 2.51 6.92 8.41
C PHE A 55 3.14 8.13 7.76
N ASP A 56 4.35 8.00 7.27
CA ASP A 56 5.05 9.06 6.53
C ASP A 56 4.81 8.97 5.02
N HIS A 57 5.01 10.08 4.34
CA HIS A 57 4.91 10.17 2.89
C HIS A 57 6.18 9.74 2.13
N ALA A 58 7.32 9.65 2.83
CA ALA A 58 8.60 9.09 2.36
C ALA A 58 9.19 9.67 1.06
N SER A 59 8.89 10.93 0.70
CA SER A 59 9.34 11.57 -0.55
C SER A 59 9.24 10.67 -1.80
N LEU A 60 8.17 9.86 -1.86
CA LEU A 60 7.93 8.92 -2.94
C LEU A 60 7.66 9.68 -4.24
N THR A 61 8.32 9.28 -5.33
CA THR A 61 8.10 9.83 -6.68
C THR A 61 7.20 8.91 -7.51
N ASN A 62 7.43 7.60 -7.46
CA ASN A 62 6.64 6.61 -8.20
C ASN A 62 6.55 5.31 -7.41
N LEU A 63 5.45 4.60 -7.61
CA LEU A 63 5.18 3.29 -7.01
C LEU A 63 4.46 2.44 -8.05
N LYS A 64 4.99 1.24 -8.28
CA LYS A 64 4.41 0.26 -9.19
C LYS A 64 4.38 -1.12 -8.55
N LEU A 65 3.23 -1.78 -8.64
CA LEU A 65 3.09 -3.19 -8.35
C LEU A 65 3.20 -3.98 -9.65
N HIS A 66 4.11 -4.93 -9.68
CA HIS A 66 4.21 -5.90 -10.75
C HIS A 66 3.58 -7.21 -10.31
N LEU A 67 2.64 -7.70 -11.10
CA LEU A 67 2.04 -9.02 -11.00
C LEU A 67 2.47 -9.81 -12.22
N ASN A 68 3.47 -10.66 -12.08
CA ASN A 68 4.19 -11.26 -13.21
C ASN A 68 4.70 -10.17 -14.19
N ALA A 69 4.11 -10.09 -15.38
CA ALA A 69 4.45 -9.11 -16.42
C ALA A 69 3.58 -7.84 -16.38
N ASP A 70 2.42 -7.89 -15.71
CA ASP A 70 1.50 -6.76 -15.64
C ASP A 70 1.94 -5.78 -14.55
N SER A 71 1.71 -4.48 -14.77
CA SER A 71 2.18 -3.40 -13.88
C SER A 71 1.04 -2.44 -13.54
N PHE A 72 0.93 -2.08 -12.25
CA PHE A 72 -0.15 -1.24 -11.72
C PHE A 72 0.41 -0.14 -10.79
N PRO A 73 0.00 1.14 -10.94
CA PRO A 73 -0.66 1.68 -12.13
C PRO A 73 0.23 1.53 -13.38
N TYR A 74 -0.40 1.51 -14.55
CA TYR A 74 0.32 1.44 -15.83
C TYR A 74 1.19 2.69 -16.03
N ASP A 75 0.60 3.86 -15.79
CA ASP A 75 1.26 5.15 -15.88
C ASP A 75 2.07 5.48 -14.62
N ASN A 76 3.09 6.30 -14.79
CA ASN A 76 3.83 6.87 -13.68
C ASN A 76 2.98 7.94 -12.97
N MET A 77 2.99 7.94 -11.64
CA MET A 77 2.28 8.93 -10.83
C MET A 77 3.02 10.26 -10.71
N ASN A 78 4.35 10.26 -10.86
CA ASN A 78 5.22 11.45 -10.81
C ASN A 78 4.92 12.37 -9.62
N LEU A 79 4.88 11.77 -8.44
CA LEU A 79 4.52 12.43 -7.19
C LEU A 79 5.62 13.40 -6.75
N GLN A 80 5.23 14.61 -6.36
CA GLN A 80 6.08 15.59 -5.70
C GLN A 80 5.34 16.13 -4.47
N ILE A 81 5.44 15.41 -3.36
CA ILE A 81 4.60 15.62 -2.16
C ILE A 81 4.94 16.94 -1.47
N ASN A 82 6.22 17.31 -1.48
CA ASN A 82 6.69 18.59 -0.97
C ASN A 82 6.10 19.78 -1.74
N GLU A 83 5.88 19.62 -3.05
CA GLU A 83 5.27 20.62 -3.94
C GLU A 83 3.73 20.50 -4.01
N ASN A 84 3.11 19.71 -3.14
CA ASN A 84 1.67 19.43 -3.14
C ASN A 84 1.12 18.79 -4.43
N LYS A 85 1.98 18.13 -5.21
CA LYS A 85 1.61 17.40 -6.43
C LYS A 85 1.49 15.91 -6.13
N TYR A 86 0.35 15.52 -5.54
CA TYR A 86 0.06 14.11 -5.22
C TYR A 86 -1.40 13.72 -5.51
N ALA A 87 -2.06 14.47 -6.40
CA ALA A 87 -3.44 14.23 -6.83
C ALA A 87 -3.69 12.79 -7.34
N ALA A 88 -2.73 12.20 -8.05
CA ALA A 88 -2.84 10.82 -8.52
C ALA A 88 -2.96 9.82 -7.37
N ALA A 89 -2.08 9.91 -6.37
CA ALA A 89 -2.10 9.06 -5.19
C ALA A 89 -3.38 9.28 -4.36
N TYR A 90 -3.78 10.54 -4.14
CA TYR A 90 -5.00 10.85 -3.42
C TYR A 90 -6.25 10.34 -4.13
N ARG A 91 -6.32 10.44 -5.47
CA ARG A 91 -7.45 9.93 -6.24
C ARG A 91 -7.60 8.41 -6.07
N MET A 92 -6.49 7.67 -6.12
CA MET A 92 -6.50 6.22 -5.92
C MET A 92 -6.95 5.84 -4.50
N TYR A 93 -6.48 6.58 -3.49
CA TYR A 93 -6.93 6.44 -2.12
C TYR A 93 -8.43 6.77 -1.96
N ALA A 94 -8.90 7.86 -2.55
CA ALA A 94 -10.30 8.29 -2.42
C ALA A 94 -11.27 7.34 -3.14
N SER A 95 -10.88 6.79 -4.29
CA SER A 95 -11.68 5.78 -5.01
C SER A 95 -11.64 4.40 -4.37
N PHE A 96 -10.69 4.13 -3.47
CA PHE A 96 -10.53 2.80 -2.89
C PHE A 96 -11.79 2.36 -2.14
N GLN A 97 -12.33 3.19 -1.24
CA GLN A 97 -13.49 2.79 -0.45
C GLN A 97 -14.70 2.51 -1.34
N SER A 98 -14.95 3.35 -2.35
CA SER A 98 -16.08 3.17 -3.25
C SER A 98 -15.92 1.95 -4.15
N SER A 99 -14.75 1.74 -4.74
CA SER A 99 -14.45 0.57 -5.58
C SER A 99 -14.44 -0.74 -4.77
N TYR A 100 -14.01 -0.68 -3.50
CA TYR A 100 -13.87 -1.85 -2.65
C TYR A 100 -15.19 -2.31 -2.02
N TYR A 101 -15.99 -1.37 -1.53
CA TYR A 101 -17.26 -1.66 -0.86
C TYR A 101 -18.47 -1.60 -1.80
N ASN A 102 -18.31 -1.06 -3.01
CA ASN A 102 -19.41 -0.69 -3.90
C ASN A 102 -20.40 0.27 -3.22
N VAL A 103 -19.89 1.19 -2.38
CA VAL A 103 -20.67 2.21 -1.67
C VAL A 103 -20.09 3.58 -1.96
N ASN A 104 -20.94 4.55 -2.28
CA ASN A 104 -20.51 5.94 -2.48
C ASN A 104 -20.20 6.61 -1.13
N ASN A 105 -19.02 6.31 -0.59
CA ASN A 105 -18.49 6.93 0.63
C ASN A 105 -17.48 8.02 0.29
N GLN A 106 -17.47 9.06 1.13
CA GLN A 106 -16.44 10.09 1.09
C GLN A 106 -15.11 9.55 1.66
N PRO A 107 -13.96 9.99 1.15
CA PRO A 107 -12.67 9.60 1.69
C PRO A 107 -12.52 10.06 3.15
N LEU A 108 -11.93 9.21 3.99
CA LEU A 108 -11.73 9.51 5.41
C LEU A 108 -10.76 10.68 5.66
N LEU A 109 -9.80 10.86 4.75
CA LEU A 109 -8.78 11.91 4.82
C LEU A 109 -9.05 12.91 3.71
N SER A 110 -8.96 14.21 4.04
CA SER A 110 -8.93 15.28 3.04
C SER A 110 -7.60 15.28 2.29
N TYR A 111 -7.54 16.00 1.16
CA TYR A 111 -6.31 16.13 0.37
C TYR A 111 -5.12 16.60 1.22
N GLU A 112 -5.33 17.56 2.11
CA GLU A 112 -4.29 18.11 2.99
C GLU A 112 -3.84 17.08 4.04
N LYS A 113 -4.79 16.43 4.72
CA LYS A 113 -4.49 15.43 5.76
C LYS A 113 -3.85 14.16 5.19
N PHE A 114 -4.09 13.84 3.93
CA PHE A 114 -3.44 12.72 3.25
C PHE A 114 -1.92 12.87 3.23
N LYS A 115 -1.39 14.09 3.12
CA LYS A 115 0.06 14.35 3.14
C LYS A 115 0.71 13.97 4.49
N GLU A 116 -0.04 14.12 5.57
CA GLU A 116 0.40 13.80 6.93
C GLU A 116 0.30 12.30 7.26
N CYS A 117 -0.61 11.58 6.60
CA CYS A 117 -0.86 10.16 6.78
C CYS A 117 -1.00 9.47 5.41
N ALA A 118 0.12 9.34 4.69
CA ALA A 118 0.10 8.88 3.31
C ALA A 118 -0.20 7.37 3.21
N LEU A 119 -1.31 7.05 2.55
CA LEU A 119 -1.76 5.69 2.27
C LEU A 119 -1.80 5.48 0.76
N TYR A 120 -0.78 4.83 0.21
CA TYR A 120 -0.74 4.59 -1.24
C TYR A 120 -1.51 3.33 -1.59
N VAL A 121 -2.65 3.49 -2.24
CA VAL A 121 -3.50 2.37 -2.66
C VAL A 121 -3.26 2.08 -4.14
N ILE A 122 -3.04 0.82 -4.47
CA ILE A 122 -2.94 0.32 -5.84
C ILE A 122 -4.12 -0.60 -6.11
N ASP A 123 -4.99 -0.20 -7.03
CA ASP A 123 -6.07 -1.02 -7.54
C ASP A 123 -5.56 -1.89 -8.70
N CYS A 124 -5.64 -3.20 -8.50
CA CYS A 124 -5.29 -4.21 -9.48
C CYS A 124 -6.53 -5.05 -9.88
N ALA A 125 -7.74 -4.61 -9.55
CA ALA A 125 -8.96 -5.39 -9.81
C ALA A 125 -9.24 -5.59 -11.30
N ASN A 126 -8.89 -4.62 -12.14
CA ASN A 126 -9.12 -4.65 -13.60
C ASN A 126 -8.05 -5.45 -14.37
N GLN A 127 -7.55 -6.53 -13.77
CA GLN A 127 -6.67 -7.48 -14.45
C GLN A 127 -7.43 -8.22 -15.54
N LYS A 128 -6.79 -8.42 -16.69
CA LYS A 128 -7.33 -9.32 -17.72
C LYS A 128 -7.36 -10.74 -17.15
N GLU A 129 -8.46 -11.47 -17.36
CA GLU A 129 -8.54 -12.92 -17.11
C GLU A 129 -7.72 -13.67 -18.17
N ALA A 130 -6.40 -13.48 -18.19
CA ALA A 130 -5.54 -14.27 -19.04
C ALA A 130 -5.30 -15.64 -18.38
N VAL A 131 -5.65 -16.71 -19.10
CA VAL A 131 -5.29 -18.10 -18.77
C VAL A 131 -3.78 -18.28 -18.93
N LYS A 132 -2.92 -17.81 -18.00
CA LYS A 132 -1.46 -17.85 -18.24
C LYS A 132 -0.50 -18.18 -17.10
N SER A 133 -0.94 -18.41 -15.87
CA SER A 133 -0.14 -19.17 -14.88
C SER A 133 -0.95 -19.52 -13.64
N SER A 134 -0.65 -20.69 -13.05
CA SER A 134 -1.14 -21.06 -11.71
C SER A 134 -0.52 -20.19 -10.61
N ILE A 135 0.63 -19.58 -10.90
CA ILE A 135 1.50 -18.88 -9.96
C ILE A 135 1.67 -17.40 -10.39
N VAL A 136 1.53 -16.48 -9.45
CA VAL A 136 1.63 -15.03 -9.61
C VAL A 136 2.71 -14.49 -8.68
N ASP A 137 3.79 -13.98 -9.26
CA ASP A 137 4.83 -13.27 -8.55
C ASP A 137 4.40 -11.82 -8.29
N VAL A 138 4.41 -11.45 -7.01
CA VAL A 138 4.04 -10.11 -6.54
C VAL A 138 5.32 -9.35 -6.20
N LYS A 139 5.65 -8.32 -6.97
CA LYS A 139 6.83 -7.48 -6.77
C LYS A 139 6.42 -6.03 -6.66
N LEU A 140 6.99 -5.30 -5.70
CA LEU A 140 6.78 -3.87 -5.55
C LEU A 140 8.01 -3.11 -6.01
N MET A 141 7.83 -2.15 -6.90
CA MET A 141 8.86 -1.25 -7.39
C MET A 141 8.60 0.16 -6.88
N LEU A 142 9.62 0.73 -6.27
CA LEU A 142 9.59 2.00 -5.57
C LEU A 142 10.60 2.95 -6.19
N TYR A 143 10.22 4.21 -6.36
CA TYR A 143 11.10 5.29 -6.79
C TYR A 143 11.04 6.40 -5.74
N LEU A 144 12.14 6.59 -5.03
CA LEU A 144 12.23 7.48 -3.86
C LEU A 144 13.35 8.51 -4.10
N SER A 145 13.12 9.76 -3.69
CA SER A 145 14.19 10.79 -3.73
C SER A 145 15.16 10.65 -2.55
N ASP A 146 14.66 10.24 -1.39
CA ASP A 146 15.40 10.12 -0.14
C ASP A 146 15.20 8.75 0.49
N CYS A 147 16.23 8.24 1.17
CA CYS A 147 16.28 6.87 1.67
C CYS A 147 16.06 6.84 3.19
N TRP A 148 14.81 6.68 3.63
CA TRP A 148 14.46 6.57 5.05
C TRP A 148 13.37 5.49 5.28
N SER A 149 13.32 5.02 6.53
CA SER A 149 13.04 3.66 7.00
C SER A 149 11.62 3.09 6.83
N LEU A 150 11.56 1.77 7.01
CA LEU A 150 10.41 0.85 7.09
C LEU A 150 9.29 1.05 6.05
N LEU A 151 9.22 0.12 5.12
CA LEU A 151 8.08 -0.02 4.22
C LEU A 151 7.19 -1.13 4.79
N VAL A 152 5.98 -0.76 5.18
CA VAL A 152 4.93 -1.71 5.55
C VAL A 152 4.02 -1.85 4.34
N VAL A 153 4.07 -3.01 3.69
CA VAL A 153 3.12 -3.32 2.62
C VAL A 153 2.05 -4.21 3.20
N LEU A 154 0.85 -3.65 3.28
CA LEU A 154 -0.35 -4.42 3.52
C LEU A 154 -0.76 -5.03 2.19
N LEU A 155 -0.64 -6.35 2.10
CA LEU A 155 -1.10 -7.12 0.97
C LEU A 155 -2.41 -7.83 1.28
N LYS A 156 -3.25 -7.84 0.24
CA LYS A 156 -4.47 -8.60 0.10
C LYS A 156 -5.63 -8.06 0.94
N ILE A 157 -6.57 -7.43 0.26
CA ILE A 157 -7.96 -7.42 0.72
C ILE A 157 -8.82 -7.99 -0.42
N SER A 158 -9.12 -9.28 -0.31
CA SER A 158 -10.35 -9.84 -0.88
C SER A 158 -11.53 -9.30 -0.07
N PRO A 159 -12.73 -9.14 -0.65
CA PRO A 159 -13.69 -8.06 -0.36
C PRO A 159 -13.97 -7.95 1.16
N LEU A 160 -14.46 -6.84 1.77
CA LEU A 160 -14.70 -6.56 3.24
C LEU A 160 -13.49 -6.84 4.18
N THR A 161 -13.01 -5.94 5.03
CA THR A 161 -13.54 -4.70 5.62
C THR A 161 -12.31 -3.88 6.02
N VAL A 162 -12.12 -2.69 5.48
CA VAL A 162 -11.38 -1.59 6.11
C VAL A 162 -12.38 -0.73 6.89
N SER A 163 -12.67 -1.12 8.13
CA SER A 163 -13.14 -0.15 9.12
C SER A 163 -11.91 0.63 9.62
N LEU A 164 -12.10 1.80 10.22
CA LEU A 164 -11.07 2.59 10.94
C LEU A 164 -10.13 1.72 11.80
N TYR A 165 -10.61 0.54 12.22
CA TYR A 165 -9.84 -0.56 12.77
C TYR A 165 -8.54 -0.93 12.04
N MET A 166 -8.34 -0.72 10.73
CA MET A 166 -7.04 -1.05 10.09
C MET A 166 -5.90 -0.13 10.57
N ILE A 167 -6.17 1.17 10.72
CA ILE A 167 -5.21 2.14 11.27
C ILE A 167 -5.01 1.85 12.77
N THR A 168 -6.09 1.51 13.48
CA THR A 168 -6.04 1.16 14.91
C THR A 168 -5.46 -0.25 15.19
N LEU A 169 -5.59 -1.23 14.30
CA LEU A 169 -5.01 -2.58 14.44
C LEU A 169 -3.55 -2.60 14.02
N LEU A 170 -3.14 -1.79 13.04
CA LEU A 170 -1.71 -1.56 12.78
C LEU A 170 -1.01 -0.96 14.01
N SER A 171 -1.72 -0.13 14.80
CA SER A 171 -1.19 0.36 16.08
C SER A 171 -1.34 -0.63 17.24
N THR A 172 -2.43 -1.41 17.31
CA THR A 172 -2.71 -2.31 18.45
C THR A 172 -2.18 -3.74 18.33
N HIS A 173 -1.95 -4.30 17.14
CA HIS A 173 -1.36 -5.65 17.00
C HIS A 173 0.09 -5.72 17.51
N ARG A 174 0.80 -4.58 17.60
CA ARG A 174 2.13 -4.52 18.24
C ARG A 174 2.09 -4.21 19.73
N CYS A 175 1.01 -3.63 20.27
CA CYS A 175 0.84 -3.48 21.71
C CYS A 175 0.46 -4.79 22.43
N ARG A 176 0.10 -5.86 21.70
CA ARG A 176 -0.34 -7.14 22.27
C ARG A 176 0.65 -8.30 22.08
N ALA A 177 1.83 -8.03 21.54
CA ALA A 177 2.92 -9.00 21.38
C ALA A 177 4.03 -8.82 22.45
N LEU A 178 3.64 -8.31 23.63
CA LEU A 178 4.39 -8.32 24.88
C LEU A 178 3.45 -8.75 26.00
#